data_AF-A0A7G9W721-F1
#
_entry.id   AF-A0A7G9W721-F1
#
_cell.length_a   1.000
_cell.length_b   1.000
_cell.length_c   1.000
_cell.angle_alpha   90.00
_cell.angle_beta   90.00
_cell.angle_gamma   90.00
#
_symmetry.space_group_name_H-M   'P 1'
#
loop_
_entity.id
_entity.type
_entity.pdbx_description
1 polymer ?
#
loop_
_entity_poly.entity_id
_entity_poly.type
_entity_poly.pdbx_seq_one_letter_code
_entity_poly.pdbx_strand_id
1 'polypeptide(L)' 'MPTTTLQMIFKNAQGRNVTISVADPIEPMDSNQVQQAMEEIISKDVFTSPGGDLVEVVAARLVARQVTEII' A
#
# COMPACT_ATOMS: atom_id res chain seq x y z
N MET A 1 11.63 6.29 -16.46
CA MET A 1 11.91 5.64 -15.17
C MET A 1 10.94 4.47 -15.02
N PRO A 2 11.34 3.32 -14.46
CA PRO A 2 10.37 2.24 -14.22
C PRO A 2 9.28 2.78 -13.31
N THR A 3 8.01 2.64 -13.70
CA THR A 3 6.88 3.03 -12.84
C THR A 3 6.86 2.06 -11.67
N THR A 4 7.28 2.52 -10.50
CA THR A 4 7.16 1.78 -9.24
C THR A 4 5.80 2.04 -8.65
N THR A 5 5.16 0.98 -8.15
CA THR A 5 3.88 1.07 -7.47
C THR A 5 4.02 0.43 -6.11
N LEU A 6 3.85 1.22 -5.06
CA LEU A 6 3.74 0.70 -3.71
C LEU A 6 2.32 0.16 -3.51
N GLN A 7 2.20 -1.13 -3.22
CA GLN A 7 0.94 -1.74 -2.86
C GLN A 7 0.95 -2.05 -1.37
N MET A 8 0.12 -1.34 -0.63
CA MET A 8 -0.13 -1.55 0.79
C MET A 8 -1.39 -2.39 0.93
N ILE A 9 -1.30 -3.48 1.66
CA ILE A 9 -2.37 -4.44 1.89
C ILE A 9 -2.78 -4.32 3.33
N PHE A 10 -4.07 -4.06 3.53
CA PHE A 10 -4.70 -3.89 4.82
C PHE A 10 -5.81 -4.93 4.97
N LYS A 11 -6.20 -5.18 6.21
CA LYS A 11 -7.38 -5.96 6.57
C LYS A 11 -8.43 -5.00 7.11
N ASN A 12 -9.66 -5.15 6.65
CA ASN A 12 -10.77 -4.40 7.21
C ASN A 12 -11.46 -5.14 8.37
N ALA A 13 -12.38 -4.46 9.05
CA ALA A 13 -13.14 -4.99 10.17
C ALA A 13 -13.91 -6.29 9.85
N GLN A 14 -14.30 -6.49 8.58
CA GLN A 14 -14.93 -7.72 8.11
C GLN A 14 -13.94 -8.84 7.71
N GLY A 15 -12.65 -8.64 7.92
CA GLY A 15 -11.61 -9.62 7.60
C GLY A 15 -11.28 -9.74 6.11
N ARG A 16 -11.73 -8.79 5.28
CA ARG A 16 -11.38 -8.72 3.85
C ARG A 16 -10.10 -7.92 3.64
N ASN A 17 -9.33 -8.32 2.63
CA ASN A 17 -8.09 -7.65 2.27
C ASN A 17 -8.38 -6.46 1.34
N VAL A 18 -7.88 -5.28 1.71
CA VAL A 18 -7.97 -4.03 0.95
C VAL A 18 -6.57 -3.71 0.47
N THR A 19 -6.39 -3.53 -0.84
CA THR A 19 -5.10 -3.17 -1.42
C THR A 19 -5.14 -1.73 -1.90
N ILE A 20 -4.32 -0.88 -1.30
CA ILE A 20 -4.10 0.51 -1.70
C ILE A 20 -2.82 0.56 -2.53
N SER A 21 -2.92 1.05 -3.76
CA SER A 21 -1.77 1.20 -4.66
C SER A 21 -1.41 2.67 -4.81
N VAL A 22 -0.16 3.02 -4.54
CA VAL A 22 0.40 4.36 -4.73
C VAL A 22 1.40 4.28 -5.87
N ALA A 23 1.13 5.01 -6.95
CA ALA A 23 2.04 5.16 -8.08
C ALA A 23 3.11 6.20 -7.74
N ASP A 24 4.35 5.96 -8.18
CA ASP A 24 5.51 6.83 -7.99
C ASP A 24 5.70 7.24 -6.51
N PRO A 25 5.91 6.28 -5.59
CA PRO A 25 6.16 6.61 -4.20
C PRO A 25 7.48 7.39 -4.08
N ILE A 26 7.53 8.36 -3.16
CA ILE A 26 8.73 9.13 -2.87
C ILE A 26 9.81 8.20 -2.29
N GLU A 27 11.01 8.24 -2.88
CA GLU A 27 12.21 7.59 -2.35
C GLU A 27 13.07 8.61 -1.57
N PRO A 28 13.74 8.21 -0.48
CA PRO A 28 13.90 6.84 0.03
C PRO A 28 12.67 6.34 0.81
N MET A 29 12.22 5.13 0.48
CA MET A 29 11.18 4.44 1.25
C MET A 29 11.83 3.61 2.35
N ASP A 30 11.84 4.12 3.58
CA ASP A 30 12.19 3.30 4.74
C ASP A 30 11.01 2.41 5.10
N SER A 31 11.25 1.12 5.38
CA SER A 31 10.20 0.20 5.82
C SER A 31 9.48 0.71 7.08
N ASN A 32 10.18 1.43 7.96
CA ASN A 32 9.60 2.07 9.14
C ASN A 32 8.66 3.21 8.76
N GLN A 33 9.04 4.06 7.80
CA GLN A 33 8.17 5.14 7.32
C GLN A 33 6.92 4.61 6.63
N VAL A 34 7.05 3.55 5.83
CA VAL A 34 5.90 2.90 5.19
C VAL A 34 4.97 2.31 6.26
N GLN A 35 5.53 1.69 7.29
CA GLN A 35 4.74 1.17 8.41
C GLN A 35 4.01 2.29 9.17
N GLN A 36 4.69 3.39 9.51
CA GLN A 36 4.06 4.54 10.14
C GLN A 36 2.96 5.15 9.27
N ALA A 37 3.19 5.27 7.96
CA ALA A 37 2.15 5.76 7.04
C ALA A 37 0.94 4.82 7.00
N MET A 38 1.16 3.50 7.02
CA MET A 38 0.09 2.50 7.09
C MET A 38 -0.68 2.57 8.42
N GLU A 39 0.01 2.79 9.54
CA GLU A 39 -0.62 2.99 10.85
C GLU A 39 -1.39 4.31 10.93
N GLU A 40 -0.86 5.40 10.37
CA GLU A 40 -1.56 6.67 10.25
C GLU A 40 -2.82 6.54 9.38
N ILE A 41 -2.77 5.76 8.31
CA ILE A 41 -3.93 5.47 7.46
C ILE A 41 -5.04 4.81 8.26
N ILE A 42 -4.71 3.83 9.10
CA ILE A 42 -5.65 3.18 10.02
C ILE A 42 -6.13 4.17 11.08
N SER A 43 -5.22 4.89 11.72
CA SER A 43 -5.53 5.81 12.81
C SER A 43 -6.37 7.01 12.39
N LYS A 44 -6.18 7.50 11.16
CA LYS A 44 -6.97 8.60 10.59
C LYS A 44 -8.32 8.13 10.07
N ASP A 45 -8.51 6.82 9.91
CA ASP A 45 -9.74 6.18 9.45
C ASP A 45 -10.35 6.86 8.21
N VAL A 46 -9.49 7.36 7.33
CA VAL A 46 -9.86 8.16 6.15
C VAL A 46 -10.24 7.28 4.96
N PHE A 47 -9.96 5.98 5.04
CA PHE A 47 -10.21 5.03 3.97
C PHE A 47 -11.33 4.06 4.37
N THR A 48 -12.56 4.41 4.00
CA THR A 48 -13.70 3.50 4.14
C THR A 48 -13.64 2.44 3.04
N SER A 49 -13.53 1.17 3.43
CA SER A 49 -13.63 0.06 2.48
C SER A 49 -15.06 -0.49 2.44
N PRO A 50 -15.45 -1.27 1.41
CA PRO A 50 -16.77 -1.92 1.36
C PRO A 50 -17.05 -2.87 2.53
N GLY A 51 -16.04 -3.17 3.37
CA GLY A 51 -16.16 -4.00 4.56
C GLY A 51 -15.86 -3.28 5.87
N GLY A 52 -16.01 -1.96 5.89
CA GLY A 52 -15.73 -1.12 7.05
C GLY A 52 -14.30 -0.63 7.10
N ASP A 53 -13.91 -0.20 8.29
CA ASP A 53 -12.66 0.50 8.56
C ASP A 53 -11.47 -0.44 8.43
N LEU A 54 -10.30 0.12 8.13
CA LEU A 54 -9.05 -0.62 8.09
C LEU A 54 -8.61 -0.89 9.54
N VAL A 55 -8.46 -2.15 9.91
CA VAL A 55 -8.15 -2.54 11.31
C VAL A 55 -6.75 -3.10 11.48
N GLU A 56 -6.11 -3.56 10.40
CA GLU A 56 -4.81 -4.21 10.48
C GLU A 56 -3.99 -3.97 9.22
N VAL A 57 -2.68 -3.80 9.39
CA VAL A 57 -1.71 -3.80 8.28
C VAL A 57 -1.29 -5.24 8.00
N VAL A 58 -1.51 -5.71 6.78
CA VAL A 58 -1.16 -7.09 6.40
C VAL A 58 0.24 -7.15 5.80
N ALA A 59 0.52 -6.32 4.79
CA ALA A 59 1.81 -6.29 4.12
C ALA A 59 1.95 -5.05 3.23
N ALA A 60 3.18 -4.61 2.98
CA ALA A 60 3.50 -3.66 1.90
C ALA A 60 4.43 -4.31 0.89
N ARG A 61 4.18 -4.10 -0.40
CA ARG A 61 5.03 -4.59 -1.48
C ARG A 61 5.28 -3.50 -2.51
N LEU A 62 6.54 -3.31 -2.89
CA LEU A 62 6.92 -2.41 -3.97
C LEU A 62 6.96 -3.20 -5.28
N VAL A 63 6.15 -2.80 -6.26
CA VAL A 63 6.09 -3.43 -7.57
C VAL A 63 6.74 -2.51 -8.58
N ALA A 64 7.96 -2.84 -8.99
CA ALA A 64 8.62 -2.19 -10.12
C ALA A 64 8.29 -2.96 -11.41
N ARG A 65 7.60 -2.32 -12.36
CA ARG A 65 7.42 -2.91 -13.70
C ARG A 65 8.55 -2.45 -14.59
N GLN A 66 9.45 -3.38 -14.94
CA GLN A 66 10.45 -3.19 -15.98
C GLN A 66 9.97 -3.88 -17.26
N VAL A 67 9.61 -3.10 -18.27
CA VAL A 67 9.31 -3.62 -19.60
C VAL A 67 10.58 -3.50 -20.44
N THR A 68 11.11 -4.63 -20.88
CA THR A 68 12.23 -4.70 -21.81
C THR A 68 11.72 -5.30 -23.10
N GLU A 69 11.64 -4.51 -24.17
CA GLU A 69 11.43 -5.05 -25.52
C GLU A 69 12.66 -5.86 -25.93
N ILE A 70 12.43 -7.06 -26.47
CA ILE A 70 13.48 -8.02 -26.82
C ILE A 70 13.57 -8.21 -28.35
N ILE A 71 12.74 -7.51 -29.13
CA ILE A 71 12.64 -7.62 -30.59
C ILE A 71 12.43 -6.23 -31.19
#